data_AF-A0A1F4I345-F1
#
_entry.id   AF-A0A1F4I345-F1
#
_cell.length_a   1.000
_cell.length_b   1.000
_cell.length_c   1.000
_cell.angle_alpha   90.00
_cell.angle_beta   90.00
_cell.angle_gamma   90.00
#
_symmetry.space_group_name_H-M   'P 1'
#
loop_
_entity.id
_entity.type
_entity.pdbx_description
1 polymer ?
#
loop_
_entity_poly.entity_id
_entity_poly.type
_entity_poly.pdbx_seq_one_letter_code
_entity_poly.pdbx_strand_id
1 'polypeptide(L)'
;MIECFFDCSSPWTWLAFHKLRPLAAELGEIADGLGIDAAALLAAINTPEVKAQLKANTDEAIARGAFGSPTIFVGADDMYFGSDRLPLVREAVLRRRAS
;
A
#
# COMPACT_ATOMS: atom_id res chain seq x y z
N MET A 1 14.74 -33.59 -10.98
CA MET A 1 15.75 -32.52 -11.18
C MET A 1 15.01 -31.22 -10.97
N ILE A 2 15.26 -30.55 -9.86
CA ILE A 2 14.49 -29.39 -9.39
C ILE A 2 15.10 -28.14 -10.03
N GLU A 3 14.26 -27.29 -10.63
CA GLU A 3 14.60 -25.89 -10.87
C GLU A 3 13.46 -24.98 -10.40
N CYS A 4 13.86 -23.95 -9.64
CA CYS A 4 13.00 -23.10 -8.84
C CYS A 4 12.48 -21.90 -9.65
N PHE A 5 11.24 -21.55 -9.35
CA PHE A 5 10.52 -20.39 -9.87
C PHE A 5 10.82 -19.16 -9.03
N PHE A 6 11.12 -18.03 -9.67
CA PHE A 6 11.23 -16.75 -8.96
C PHE A 6 9.86 -16.36 -8.41
N ASP A 7 9.83 -16.00 -7.13
CA ASP A 7 8.74 -15.23 -6.52
C ASP A 7 8.78 -13.76 -6.99
N CYS A 8 8.59 -13.60 -8.30
CA CYS A 8 7.96 -12.44 -8.94
C CYS A 8 6.50 -12.81 -9.27
N SER A 9 5.91 -13.71 -8.49
CA SER A 9 4.91 -14.69 -8.92
C SER A 9 3.48 -14.17 -9.09
N SER A 10 3.22 -12.90 -8.77
CA SER A 10 1.96 -12.28 -9.18
C SER A 10 2.18 -11.44 -10.43
N PRO A 11 1.35 -11.59 -11.48
CA PRO A 11 1.29 -10.63 -12.58
C PRO A 11 1.19 -9.19 -12.09
N TRP A 12 0.62 -8.98 -10.90
CA TRP A 12 0.49 -7.69 -10.23
C TRP A 12 1.82 -7.11 -9.77
N THR A 13 2.77 -7.92 -9.32
CA THR A 13 4.11 -7.47 -8.93
C THR A 13 4.89 -7.01 -10.17
N TRP A 14 4.83 -7.78 -11.25
CA TRP A 14 5.45 -7.41 -12.52
C TRP A 14 4.82 -6.15 -13.14
N LEU A 15 3.48 -6.09 -13.19
CA LEU A 15 2.73 -4.93 -13.67
C LEU A 15 3.01 -3.69 -12.82
N ALA A 16 3.05 -3.84 -11.49
CA ALA A 16 3.42 -2.75 -10.59
C ALA A 16 4.83 -2.25 -10.93
N PHE A 17 5.87 -3.08 -10.92
CA PHE A 17 7.23 -2.58 -11.17
C PHE A 17 7.45 -2.02 -12.59
N HIS A 18 6.78 -2.57 -13.62
CA HIS A 18 6.90 -2.04 -14.99
C HIS A 18 6.09 -0.76 -15.23
N LYS A 19 4.96 -0.59 -14.54
CA LYS A 19 4.12 0.62 -14.67
C LYS A 19 4.47 1.70 -13.65
N LEU A 20 5.09 1.36 -12.53
CA LEU A 20 5.49 2.32 -11.49
C LEU A 20 6.52 3.32 -12.01
N ARG A 21 7.48 2.89 -12.83
CA ARG A 21 8.50 3.80 -13.40
C ARG A 21 7.91 4.87 -14.33
N PRO A 22 7.09 4.54 -15.36
CA PRO A 22 6.43 5.56 -16.17
C PRO A 22 5.41 6.37 -15.36
N LEU A 23 4.65 5.74 -14.45
CA LEU A 23 3.71 6.46 -13.59
C LEU A 23 4.39 7.49 -12.67
N ALA A 24 5.60 7.17 -12.16
CA ALA A 24 6.38 8.11 -11.37
C ALA A 24 6.86 9.31 -12.21
N ALA A 25 7.10 9.13 -13.52
CA ALA A 25 7.43 10.22 -14.42
C ALA A 25 6.22 11.12 -14.71
N GLU A 26 5.01 10.56 -14.71
CA GLU A 26 3.73 11.25 -14.94
C GLU A 26 3.10 11.82 -13.66
N LEU A 27 3.67 11.56 -12.48
CA LEU A 27 3.09 11.93 -11.18
C LEU A 27 2.79 13.42 -11.05
N GLY A 28 3.64 14.28 -11.62
CA GLY A 28 3.42 15.73 -11.62
C GLY A 28 2.18 16.12 -12.43
N GLU A 29 2.03 15.58 -13.64
CA GLU A 29 0.88 15.85 -14.51
C GLU A 29 -0.43 15.36 -13.87
N ILE A 30 -0.38 14.20 -13.22
CA ILE A 30 -1.52 13.65 -12.47
C ILE A 30 -1.88 14.58 -11.30
N ALA A 31 -0.90 15.07 -10.55
CA ALA A 31 -1.11 15.97 -9.43
C ALA A 31 -1.76 17.28 -9.88
N ASP A 32 -1.21 17.90 -10.92
CA ASP A 32 -1.76 19.14 -11.50
C ASP A 32 -3.19 18.94 -12.01
N GLY A 33 -3.47 17.81 -12.68
CA GLY A 33 -4.80 17.44 -13.14
C GLY A 33 -5.83 17.24 -12.01
N LEU A 34 -5.37 16.98 -10.79
CA LEU A 34 -6.18 16.89 -9.58
C LEU A 34 -6.22 18.20 -8.78
N GLY A 35 -5.57 19.27 -9.26
CA GLY A 35 -5.45 20.55 -8.55
C GLY A 35 -4.50 20.52 -7.35
N ILE A 36 -3.61 19.53 -7.29
CA ILE A 36 -2.55 19.41 -6.28
C ILE A 36 -1.29 20.08 -6.85
N ASP A 37 -0.61 20.92 -6.08
CA ASP A 37 0.67 21.51 -6.49
C ASP A 37 1.71 20.40 -6.71
N ALA A 38 1.99 20.10 -7.99
CA ALA A 38 2.93 19.07 -8.38
C ALA A 38 4.35 19.34 -7.87
N ALA A 39 4.80 20.60 -7.90
CA ALA A 39 6.15 20.96 -7.46
C ALA A 39 6.30 20.75 -5.95
N ALA A 40 5.31 21.19 -5.17
CA ALA A 40 5.28 20.96 -3.72
C ALA A 40 5.20 19.47 -3.38
N LEU A 41 4.37 18.70 -4.09
CA LEU A 41 4.26 17.24 -3.91
C LEU A 41 5.59 16.53 -4.19
N LEU A 42 6.19 16.78 -5.36
CA LEU A 42 7.43 16.12 -5.78
C LEU A 42 8.61 16.48 -4.87
N ALA A 43 8.64 17.71 -4.33
CA ALA A 43 9.59 18.09 -3.30
C ALA A 43 9.32 17.33 -1.99
N ALA A 44 8.07 17.31 -1.52
CA ALA A 44 7.68 16.70 -0.25
C ALA A 44 7.99 15.20 -0.19
N ILE A 45 7.69 14.42 -1.23
CA ILE A 45 7.94 12.96 -1.24
C ILE A 45 9.42 12.59 -1.12
N ASN A 46 10.32 13.54 -1.42
CA ASN A 46 11.76 13.35 -1.32
C ASN A 46 12.36 13.74 0.04
N THR A 47 11.59 14.43 0.89
CA THR A 47 12.03 14.90 2.20
C THR A 47 12.37 13.74 3.15
N PRO A 48 13.37 13.92 4.04
CA PRO A 48 13.69 12.92 5.06
C PRO A 48 12.50 12.56 5.94
N GLU A 49 11.65 13.52 6.26
CA GLU A 49 10.51 13.37 7.16
C GLU A 49 9.44 12.44 6.55
N VAL A 50 9.10 12.63 5.27
CA VAL A 50 8.12 11.76 4.58
C VAL A 50 8.67 10.34 4.44
N LYS A 51 9.97 10.18 4.13
CA LYS A 51 10.62 8.86 4.07
C LYS A 51 10.65 8.16 5.42
N ALA A 52 10.92 8.90 6.49
CA ALA A 52 10.90 8.39 7.86
C ALA A 52 9.49 7.93 8.25
N GLN A 53 8.46 8.70 7.91
CA GLN A 53 7.06 8.33 8.17
C GLN A 53 6.66 7.07 7.39
N LEU A 54 7.04 6.94 6.12
CA LEU A 54 6.80 5.74 5.32
C LEU A 54 7.44 4.50 5.98
N LYS A 55 8.68 4.63 6.45
CA LYS A 55 9.36 3.56 7.18
C LYS A 55 8.64 3.22 8.48
N ALA A 56 8.28 4.21 9.29
CA ALA A 56 7.60 4.01 10.57
C ALA A 56 6.25 3.29 10.39
N ASN A 57 5.46 3.68 9.39
CA ASN A 57 4.19 3.00 9.06
C ASN A 57 4.41 1.54 8.66
N THR A 58 5.51 1.26 7.94
CA THR A 58 5.86 -0.10 7.51
C THR A 58 6.32 -0.95 8.70
N ASP A 59 7.15 -0.38 9.57
CA ASP A 59 7.61 -1.03 10.80
C ASP A 59 6.43 -1.34 11.73
N GLU A 60 5.46 -0.43 11.87
CA GLU A 60 4.23 -0.67 12.65
C GLU A 60 3.42 -1.84 12.07
N ALA A 61 3.20 -1.85 10.75
CA ALA A 61 2.47 -2.93 10.10
C ALA A 61 3.15 -4.29 10.33
N ILE A 62 4.48 -4.35 10.19
CA ILE A 62 5.27 -5.56 10.48
C ILE A 62 5.15 -5.97 11.95
N ALA A 63 5.27 -5.02 12.88
CA ALA A 63 5.15 -5.29 14.31
C ALA A 63 3.76 -5.83 14.70
N ARG A 64 2.72 -5.45 13.96
CA ARG A 64 1.34 -5.95 14.10
C ARG A 64 1.08 -7.27 13.38
N GLY A 65 2.09 -7.84 12.71
CA GLY A 65 2.00 -9.14 12.03
C GLY A 65 1.59 -9.07 10.55
N ALA A 66 1.58 -7.89 9.93
CA ALA A 66 1.36 -7.79 8.49
C ALA A 66 2.52 -8.44 7.72
N PHE A 67 2.18 -9.31 6.77
CA PHE A 67 3.15 -10.07 5.97
C PHE A 67 2.99 -9.84 4.46
N GLY A 68 2.07 -8.97 4.05
CA GLY A 68 1.85 -8.64 2.64
C GLY A 68 0.86 -7.48 2.46
N SER A 69 0.52 -7.18 1.21
CA SER A 69 -0.39 -6.10 0.85
C SER A 69 -1.57 -6.58 -0.02
N PRO A 70 -2.80 -6.10 0.21
CA PRO A 70 -3.19 -5.29 1.37
C PRO A 70 -3.31 -6.15 2.64
N THR A 71 -2.84 -5.61 3.76
CA THR A 71 -3.24 -6.05 5.11
C THR A 71 -4.08 -4.95 5.73
N ILE A 72 -5.27 -5.30 6.22
CA ILE A 72 -6.28 -4.37 6.73
C ILE A 72 -6.56 -4.75 8.19
N PHE A 73 -6.53 -3.77 9.09
CA PHE A 73 -6.93 -3.95 10.48
C PHE A 73 -8.23 -3.19 10.74
N VAL A 74 -9.21 -3.88 11.33
CA VAL A 74 -10.41 -3.24 11.86
C VAL A 74 -10.22 -3.10 13.38
N GLY A 75 -9.94 -1.90 13.87
CA GLY A 75 -9.51 -1.70 15.25
C GLY A 75 -8.05 -2.12 15.49
N ALA A 76 -7.75 -2.66 16.68
CA ALA A 76 -6.38 -2.98 17.08
C ALA A 76 -5.86 -4.29 16.48
N ASP A 77 -6.68 -5.34 16.50
CA ASP A 77 -6.26 -6.75 16.40
C ASP A 77 -7.02 -7.58 15.35
N ASP A 78 -8.15 -7.10 14.84
CA ASP A 78 -8.97 -7.82 13.84
C ASP A 78 -8.38 -7.62 12.43
N MET A 79 -7.43 -8.49 12.06
CA MET A 79 -6.61 -8.41 10.83
C MET A 79 -7.16 -9.24 9.67
N TYR A 80 -7.15 -8.67 8.46
CA TYR A 80 -7.56 -9.27 7.19
C TYR A 80 -6.46 -9.10 6.14
N PHE A 81 -6.05 -10.17 5.49
CA PHE A 81 -5.07 -10.14 4.40
C PHE A 81 -5.72 -10.47 3.05
N GLY A 82 -5.50 -9.62 2.05
CA GLY A 82 -6.03 -9.78 0.69
C GLY A 82 -7.25 -8.89 0.38
N SER A 83 -7.35 -8.42 -0.87
CA SER A 83 -8.47 -7.59 -1.34
C SER A 83 -9.78 -8.38 -1.47
N ASP A 84 -9.69 -9.70 -1.59
CA ASP A 84 -10.81 -10.65 -1.57
C ASP A 84 -11.53 -10.69 -0.21
N ARG A 85 -10.91 -10.14 0.86
CA ARG A 85 -11.48 -10.09 2.21
C ARG A 85 -12.30 -8.84 2.51
N LEU A 86 -12.45 -7.90 1.57
CA LEU A 86 -13.23 -6.68 1.78
C LEU A 86 -14.68 -6.92 2.27
N PRO A 87 -15.42 -7.97 1.83
CA PRO A 87 -16.72 -8.28 2.42
C PRO A 87 -16.64 -8.59 3.92
N LEU A 88 -15.61 -9.30 4.38
CA LEU A 88 -15.42 -9.61 5.80
C LEU A 88 -15.02 -8.36 6.59
N VAL A 89 -14.17 -7.52 6.02
CA VAL A 89 -13.82 -6.21 6.59
C VAL A 89 -15.07 -5.37 6.81
N ARG A 90 -15.98 -5.33 5.82
CA ARG A 90 -17.26 -4.61 5.93
C ARG A 90 -18.07 -5.11 7.13
N GLU A 91 -18.25 -6.42 7.26
CA GLU A 91 -19.01 -7.00 8.37
C GLU A 91 -18.34 -6.75 9.73
N ALA A 92 -17.01 -6.80 9.79
CA ALA A 92 -16.25 -6.47 10.99
C ALA A 92 -16.44 -5.01 11.44
N VAL A 93 -16.47 -4.08 10.48
CA VAL A 93 -16.77 -2.66 10.74
C VAL A 93 -18.20 -2.48 11.25
N LEU A 94 -19.18 -3.16 10.64
CA LEU A 94 -20.57 -3.08 11.08
C LEU A 94 -20.76 -3.66 12.49
N ARG A 95 -20.14 -4.79 12.78
CA ARG A 95 -20.14 -5.42 14.10
C ARG A 95 -19.59 -4.48 15.18
N ARG A 96 -18.49 -3.77 14.91
CA ARG A 96 -17.91 -2.79 15.85
C ARG A 96 -18.73 -1.51 16.01
N ARG A 97 -19.54 -1.12 15.03
CA ARG A 97 -20.43 0.05 15.15
C ARG A 97 -21.67 -0.24 16.00
N ALA A 98 -22.04 -1.51 16.12
CA ALA A 98 -23.20 -1.96 16.89
C ALA A 98 -22.89 -2.27 18.36
N SER A 99 -21.61 -2.33 18.73
CA SER A 99 -21.11 -2.50 20.11
C SER A 99 -20.78 -1.17 20.76
#